data_AF-A0A4Q6AW19-F1
#
_entry.id   AF-A0A4Q6AW19-F1
#
_cell.length_a   1.000
_cell.length_b   1.000
_cell.length_c   1.000
_cell.angle_alpha   90.00
_cell.angle_beta   90.00
_cell.angle_gamma   90.00
#
_symmetry.space_group_name_H-M   'P 1'
#
loop_
_entity.id
_entity.type
_entity.pdbx_description
1 polymer ?
#
loop_
_entity_poly.entity_id
_entity_poly.type
_entity_poly.pdbx_seq_one_letter_code
_entity_poly.pdbx_strand_id
1 'polypeptide(L)'
;MTEVELFRRLAVALAIGLLIGLERGWQSRDDADGERTAGLRTFALTGLLGGMSALVGAATSPLVLGAALLTYSASLAGFSYLEAKAERNLSVTGVVAGILTFILGAYATLGSETVAVAAAVAMAILLALRSTLHSWIRTITWIEMRSVLVLLAMSFLLLPILPNHPIDPWQVLNPAEIWLLAILVAGVSFAGYVAVRFFGGRRGLAVAAIAGGLA
;
A
#
# COMPACT_ATOMS: atom_id res chain seq x y z
N MET A 1 12.46 31.95 7.52
CA MET A 1 11.41 31.74 6.50
C MET A 1 10.59 33.02 6.41
N THR A 2 10.16 33.43 5.22
CA THR A 2 9.22 34.55 5.10
C THR A 2 7.83 34.13 5.59
N GLU A 3 6.99 35.08 6.00
CA GLU A 3 5.62 34.79 6.46
C GLU A 3 4.79 34.08 5.37
N VAL A 4 4.99 34.47 4.12
CA VAL A 4 4.34 33.86 2.95
C VAL A 4 4.73 32.39 2.79
N GLU A 5 6.00 32.05 3.02
CA GLU A 5 6.50 30.67 2.96
C GLU A 5 5.89 29.80 4.08
N LEU A 6 5.79 30.35 5.29
CA LEU A 6 5.16 29.66 6.43
C LEU A 6 3.68 29.37 6.15
N PHE A 7 2.95 30.35 5.64
CA PHE A 7 1.54 30.19 5.27
C PHE A 7 1.38 29.13 4.18
N ARG A 8 2.22 29.14 3.14
CA ARG A 8 2.20 28.13 2.07
C ARG A 8 2.41 26.72 2.63
N ARG A 9 3.43 26.51 3.46
CA ARG A 9 3.75 25.19 4.02
C ARG A 9 2.67 24.65 4.96
N LEU A 10 2.07 25.52 5.78
CA LEU A 10 0.94 25.14 6.61
C LEU A 10 -0.31 24.83 5.78
N ALA A 11 -0.54 25.57 4.70
CA ALA A 11 -1.60 25.27 3.74
C ALA A 11 -1.39 23.91 3.07
N VAL A 12 -0.15 23.55 2.71
CA VAL A 12 0.20 22.22 2.19
C VAL A 12 -0.05 21.14 3.25
N ALA A 13 0.37 21.34 4.50
CA ALA A 13 0.11 20.39 5.59
C ALA A 13 -1.39 20.16 5.81
N LEU A 14 -2.20 21.22 5.76
CA LEU A 14 -3.65 21.13 5.83
C LEU A 14 -4.27 20.44 4.60
N ALA A 15 -3.77 20.73 3.39
CA ALA A 15 -4.22 20.09 2.16
C ALA A 15 -3.91 18.58 2.14
N ILE A 16 -2.75 18.17 2.66
CA ILE A 16 -2.40 16.76 2.87
C ILE A 16 -3.42 16.11 3.81
N GLY A 17 -3.72 16.75 4.94
CA GLY A 17 -4.74 16.26 5.87
C GLY A 17 -6.13 16.16 5.23
N LEU A 18 -6.54 17.14 4.42
CA LEU A 18 -7.80 17.10 3.68
C LEU A 18 -7.86 15.98 2.65
N LEU A 19 -6.77 15.73 1.91
CA LEU A 19 -6.68 14.66 0.92
C LEU A 19 -6.92 13.29 1.56
N ILE A 20 -6.22 13.01 2.66
CA ILE A 20 -6.39 11.75 3.41
C ILE A 20 -7.79 11.70 4.04
N GLY A 21 -8.24 12.81 4.61
CA GLY A 21 -9.58 12.91 5.21
C GLY A 21 -10.72 12.70 4.21
N LEU A 22 -10.52 13.03 2.93
CA LEU A 22 -11.51 12.83 1.88
C LEU A 22 -11.67 11.34 1.54
N GLU A 23 -10.56 10.62 1.38
CA GLU A 23 -10.58 9.16 1.19
C GLU A 23 -11.28 8.49 2.37
N ARG A 24 -10.91 8.89 3.59
CA ARG A 24 -11.49 8.35 4.83
C ARG A 24 -12.97 8.63 4.97
N GLY A 25 -13.39 9.87 4.76
CA GLY A 25 -14.79 10.27 4.83
C GLY A 25 -15.66 9.66 3.71
N TRP A 26 -15.07 9.35 2.56
CA TRP A 26 -15.75 8.64 1.47
C TRP A 26 -15.95 7.16 1.80
N GLN A 27 -15.00 6.54 2.49
CA GLN A 27 -15.08 5.15 2.91
C GLN A 27 -16.13 4.93 4.03
N SER A 28 -16.29 5.89 4.94
CA SER A 28 -17.26 5.85 6.06
C SER A 28 -18.56 6.62 5.78
N ARG A 29 -18.89 6.83 4.51
CA ARG A 29 -20.06 7.65 4.13
C ARG A 29 -21.40 6.98 4.48
N ASP A 30 -21.41 5.64 4.49
CA ASP A 30 -22.58 4.82 4.76
C ASP A 30 -22.71 4.47 6.25
N ASP A 31 -21.73 4.86 7.07
CA ASP A 31 -21.75 4.68 8.52
C ASP A 31 -22.68 5.72 9.16
N ALA A 32 -23.40 5.32 10.22
CA ALA A 32 -24.38 6.20 10.87
C ALA A 32 -23.71 7.47 11.44
N ASP A 33 -24.45 8.59 11.48
CA ASP A 33 -23.96 9.83 12.07
C ASP A 33 -23.61 9.62 13.56
N GLY A 34 -22.31 9.46 13.85
CA GLY A 34 -21.78 9.13 15.18
C GLY A 34 -20.75 8.00 15.20
N GLU A 35 -20.74 7.12 14.19
CA GLU A 35 -19.80 5.99 14.01
C GLU A 35 -18.59 6.37 13.13
N ARG A 36 -18.43 7.66 12.82
CA ARG A 36 -17.34 8.16 11.96
C ARG A 36 -16.05 8.30 12.76
N THR A 37 -15.23 7.25 12.76
CA THR A 37 -13.91 7.12 13.42
C THR A 37 -12.99 8.33 13.26
N ALA A 38 -12.91 8.91 12.06
CA ALA A 38 -12.15 10.13 11.79
C ALA A 38 -12.50 10.65 10.38
N GLY A 39 -13.25 11.75 10.32
CA GLY A 39 -13.68 12.35 9.05
C GLY A 39 -12.67 13.34 8.46
N LEU A 40 -13.10 14.01 7.38
CA LEU A 40 -12.38 15.08 6.68
C LEU A 40 -11.74 16.10 7.64
N ARG A 41 -12.50 16.55 8.64
CA ARG A 41 -12.04 17.54 9.63
C ARG A 41 -10.92 17.03 10.52
N THR A 42 -11.01 15.78 10.98
CA THR A 42 -10.02 15.19 11.89
C THR A 42 -8.67 15.06 11.22
N PHE A 43 -8.62 14.57 9.97
CA PHE A 43 -7.36 14.45 9.23
C PHE A 43 -6.80 15.80 8.78
N ALA A 44 -7.66 16.76 8.40
CA ALA A 44 -7.22 18.13 8.11
C ALA A 44 -6.52 18.78 9.32
N LEU A 45 -7.14 18.66 10.50
CA LEU A 45 -6.57 19.15 11.75
C LEU A 45 -5.32 18.36 12.16
N THR A 46 -5.26 17.06 11.88
CA THR A 46 -4.08 16.23 12.14
C THR A 46 -2.87 16.69 11.34
N GLY A 47 -3.04 16.94 10.04
CA GLY A 47 -1.97 17.44 9.17
C GLY A 47 -1.49 18.83 9.62
N LEU A 48 -2.42 19.73 9.95
CA LEU A 48 -2.10 21.05 10.50
C LEU A 48 -1.40 20.96 11.86
N LEU A 49 -1.85 20.07 12.75
CA LEU A 49 -1.24 19.82 14.05
C LEU A 49 0.22 19.39 13.88
N GLY A 50 0.49 18.42 13.01
CA GLY A 50 1.85 18.00 12.68
C GLY A 50 2.71 19.15 12.16
N GLY A 51 2.19 19.92 11.21
CA GLY A 51 2.88 21.08 10.65
C GLY A 51 3.23 22.14 11.70
N MET A 52 2.27 22.49 12.56
CA MET A 52 2.45 23.44 13.66
C MET A 52 3.43 22.92 14.72
N SER A 53 3.32 21.66 15.13
CA SER A 53 4.24 21.04 16.08
C SER A 53 5.68 21.05 15.57
N ALA A 54 5.90 20.87 14.28
CA ALA A 54 7.22 20.95 13.67
C ALA A 54 7.79 22.38 13.71
N LEU A 55 6.97 23.40 13.40
CA LEU A 55 7.39 24.80 13.47
C LEU A 55 7.73 25.22 14.90
N VAL A 56 6.89 24.87 15.88
CA VAL A 56 7.16 25.12 17.30
C VAL A 56 8.42 24.40 17.74
N GLY A 57 8.60 23.13 17.33
CA GLY A 57 9.79 22.35 17.64
C GLY A 57 11.07 22.93 17.05
N ALA A 58 11.00 23.48 15.84
CA ALA A 58 12.14 24.18 15.23
C ALA A 58 12.48 25.51 15.93
N ALA A 59 11.49 26.19 16.50
CA ALA A 59 11.69 27.44 17.23
C ALA A 59 12.15 27.25 18.69
N THR A 60 11.88 26.09 19.29
CA THR A 60 12.15 25.82 20.71
C THR A 60 13.06 24.61 20.92
N SER A 61 12.52 23.40 20.73
CA SER A 61 13.25 22.15 20.87
C SER A 61 12.63 21.04 20.02
N PRO A 62 13.44 20.19 19.35
CA PRO A 62 12.95 19.01 18.63
C PRO A 62 12.09 18.06 19.48
N LEU A 63 12.27 18.09 20.81
CA LEU A 63 11.48 17.29 21.75
C LEU A 63 9.98 17.61 21.68
N VAL A 64 9.59 18.84 21.33
CA VAL A 64 8.18 19.24 21.23
C VAL A 64 7.47 18.46 20.12
N LEU A 65 8.12 18.25 18.98
CA LEU A 65 7.55 17.46 17.88
C LEU A 65 7.36 15.99 18.30
N GLY A 66 8.37 15.42 18.96
CA GLY A 66 8.30 14.05 19.48
C GLY A 66 7.20 13.88 20.53
N ALA A 67 7.09 14.83 21.48
CA ALA A 67 6.04 14.83 22.49
C ALA A 67 4.65 14.97 21.87
N ALA A 68 4.46 15.90 20.92
CA ALA A 68 3.19 16.07 20.21
C ALA A 68 2.79 14.81 19.44
N LEU A 69 3.74 14.16 18.76
CA LEU A 69 3.49 12.90 18.06
C LEU A 69 3.09 11.79 19.04
N LEU A 70 3.77 11.67 20.18
CA LEU A 70 3.43 10.66 21.20
C LEU A 70 2.05 10.92 21.79
N THR A 71 1.73 12.16 22.15
CA THR A 71 0.40 12.53 22.68
C THR A 71 -0.69 12.27 21.66
N TYR A 72 -0.48 12.63 20.39
CA TYR A 72 -1.42 12.36 19.30
C TYR A 72 -1.59 10.86 19.07
N SER A 73 -0.50 10.10 19.03
CA SER A 73 -0.56 8.65 18.81
C SER A 73 -1.27 7.93 19.96
N ALA A 74 -1.01 8.35 21.20
CA ALA A 74 -1.67 7.80 22.38
C ALA A 74 -3.16 8.13 22.42
N SER A 75 -3.56 9.35 22.08
CA SER A 75 -4.97 9.73 22.01
C SER A 75 -5.69 8.97 20.89
N LEU A 76 -5.10 8.90 19.70
CA LEU A 76 -5.63 8.16 18.56
C LEU A 76 -5.79 6.67 18.89
N ALA A 77 -4.78 6.05 19.49
CA ALA A 77 -4.85 4.65 19.92
C ALA A 77 -5.94 4.43 20.99
N GLY A 78 -6.08 5.37 21.93
CA GLY A 78 -7.15 5.33 22.94
C GLY A 78 -8.55 5.39 22.32
N PHE A 79 -8.79 6.34 21.42
CA PHE A 79 -10.07 6.45 20.71
C PHE A 79 -10.35 5.22 19.84
N SER A 80 -9.36 4.77 19.05
CA SER A 80 -9.50 3.56 18.22
C SER A 80 -9.75 2.30 19.05
N TYR A 81 -9.21 2.19 20.27
CA TYR A 81 -9.48 1.07 21.16
C TYR A 81 -10.91 1.09 21.72
N LEU A 82 -11.40 2.26 22.12
CA LEU A 82 -12.77 2.43 22.60
C LEU A 82 -13.79 2.08 21.50
N GLU A 83 -13.52 2.54 20.29
CA GLU A 83 -14.36 2.27 19.11
C GLU A 83 -14.30 0.79 18.70
N ALA A 84 -13.12 0.18 18.66
CA ALA A 84 -12.99 -1.25 18.39
C ALA A 84 -13.71 -2.13 19.43
N LYS A 85 -13.82 -1.66 20.68
CA LYS A 85 -14.62 -2.35 21.71
C LYS A 85 -16.12 -2.22 21.46
N ALA A 86 -16.58 -1.08 20.92
CA ALA A 86 -17.98 -0.85 20.58
C ALA A 86 -18.40 -1.63 19.31
N GLU A 87 -17.55 -1.61 18.27
CA GLU A 87 -17.89 -2.11 16.93
C GLU A 87 -17.28 -3.49 16.59
N ARG A 88 -16.46 -4.06 17.49
CA ARG A 88 -15.68 -5.30 17.27
C ARG A 88 -14.79 -5.27 16.03
N ASN A 89 -14.44 -4.09 15.53
CA ASN A 89 -13.64 -3.93 14.33
C ASN A 89 -12.38 -3.09 14.63
N LEU A 90 -11.21 -3.73 14.57
CA LEU A 90 -9.94 -3.09 14.89
C LEU A 90 -9.22 -2.72 13.58
N SER A 91 -9.25 -1.44 13.22
CA SER A 91 -8.59 -0.94 12.01
C SER A 91 -7.19 -0.41 12.33
N VAL A 92 -6.18 -1.28 12.26
CA VAL A 92 -4.76 -0.89 12.45
C VAL A 92 -4.32 0.13 11.38
N THR A 93 -4.79 -0.04 10.14
CA THR A 93 -4.55 0.92 9.05
C THR A 93 -5.14 2.30 9.37
N GLY A 94 -6.22 2.35 10.16
CA GLY A 94 -6.78 3.55 10.82
C GLY A 94 -5.71 4.40 11.47
N VAL A 95 -5.11 3.81 12.50
CA VAL A 95 -4.11 4.42 13.37
C VAL A 95 -2.85 4.81 12.59
N VAL A 96 -2.35 3.91 11.74
CA VAL A 96 -1.15 4.17 10.92
C VAL A 96 -1.36 5.36 9.98
N ALA A 97 -2.55 5.48 9.37
CA ALA A 97 -2.84 6.62 8.52
C ALA A 97 -2.89 7.95 9.28
N GLY A 98 -3.47 7.97 10.49
CA GLY A 98 -3.47 9.17 11.34
C GLY A 98 -2.05 9.62 11.67
N ILE A 99 -1.21 8.68 12.12
CA ILE A 99 0.20 8.91 12.44
C ILE A 99 0.97 9.43 11.21
N LEU A 100 0.82 8.79 10.06
CA LEU A 100 1.46 9.23 8.82
C LEU A 100 0.99 10.61 8.39
N THR A 101 -0.30 10.94 8.54
CA THR A 101 -0.82 12.27 8.21
C THR A 101 -0.17 13.36 9.07
N PHE A 102 0.00 13.10 10.37
CA PHE A 102 0.72 14.01 11.26
C PHE A 102 2.18 14.19 10.81
N ILE A 103 2.88 13.08 10.54
CA ILE A 103 4.29 13.10 10.13
C ILE A 103 4.44 13.84 8.79
N LEU A 104 3.57 13.60 7.82
CA LEU A 104 3.59 14.28 6.52
C LEU A 104 3.30 15.78 6.66
N GLY A 105 2.40 16.18 7.56
CA GLY A 105 2.17 17.58 7.90
C GLY A 105 3.42 18.24 8.50
N ALA A 106 4.10 17.56 9.43
CA ALA A 106 5.36 18.02 10.01
C ALA A 106 6.50 18.09 8.98
N TYR A 107 6.57 17.10 8.08
CA TYR A 107 7.56 17.05 7.03
C TYR A 107 7.31 18.10 5.94
N ALA A 108 6.05 18.46 5.66
CA ALA A 108 5.72 19.56 4.75
C ALA A 108 6.24 20.92 5.25
N THR A 109 6.36 21.13 6.56
CA THR A 109 6.85 22.39 7.13
C THR A 109 8.36 22.45 7.27
N LEU A 110 9.03 21.35 7.63
CA LEU A 110 10.49 21.32 7.81
C LEU A 110 11.28 20.83 6.57
N GLY A 111 10.67 19.99 5.75
CA GLY A 111 11.30 19.30 4.62
C GLY A 111 10.91 19.86 3.26
N SER A 112 10.85 18.95 2.26
CA SER A 112 10.44 19.25 0.89
C SER A 112 8.93 19.09 0.72
N GLU A 113 8.25 20.18 0.35
CA GLU A 113 6.81 20.19 0.05
C GLU A 113 6.45 19.18 -1.03
N THR A 114 7.27 19.06 -2.07
CA THR A 114 7.02 18.13 -3.18
C THR A 114 7.03 16.67 -2.71
N VAL A 115 7.98 16.32 -1.83
CA VAL A 115 8.08 14.95 -1.29
C VAL A 115 6.94 14.68 -0.32
N ALA A 116 6.55 15.66 0.50
CA ALA A 116 5.39 15.54 1.40
C ALA A 116 4.09 15.27 0.62
N VAL A 117 3.84 16.06 -0.44
CA VAL A 117 2.67 15.91 -1.30
C VAL A 117 2.70 14.58 -2.05
N ALA A 118 3.82 14.20 -2.64
CA ALA A 118 3.95 12.93 -3.36
C ALA A 118 3.68 11.73 -2.44
N ALA A 119 4.24 11.74 -1.23
CA ALA A 119 4.01 10.70 -0.24
C ALA A 119 2.55 10.66 0.22
N ALA A 120 1.91 11.82 0.44
CA ALA A 120 0.49 11.90 0.77
C ALA A 120 -0.41 11.34 -0.34
N VAL A 121 -0.12 11.65 -1.61
CA VAL A 121 -0.85 11.11 -2.76
C VAL A 121 -0.65 9.60 -2.87
N ALA A 122 0.58 9.10 -2.75
CA ALA A 122 0.86 7.66 -2.77
C ALA A 122 0.12 6.92 -1.65
N MET A 123 0.11 7.50 -0.45
CA MET A 123 -0.64 7.00 0.69
C MET A 123 -2.15 6.98 0.43
N ALA A 124 -2.72 8.06 -0.13
CA ALA A 124 -4.13 8.14 -0.48
C ALA A 124 -4.53 7.08 -1.52
N ILE A 125 -3.69 6.86 -2.54
CA ILE A 125 -3.89 5.80 -3.55
C ILE A 125 -3.90 4.43 -2.87
N LEU A 126 -2.93 4.14 -2.01
CA LEU A 126 -2.83 2.86 -1.31
C LEU A 126 -4.06 2.60 -0.42
N LEU A 127 -4.53 3.63 0.28
CA LEU A 127 -5.75 3.57 1.09
C LEU A 127 -6.99 3.30 0.22
N ALA A 128 -7.15 4.04 -0.87
CA ALA A 128 -8.27 3.87 -1.80
C ALA A 128 -8.32 2.47 -2.45
N LEU A 129 -7.15 1.85 -2.69
CA LEU A 129 -7.06 0.50 -3.25
C LEU A 129 -7.37 -0.61 -2.24
N ARG A 130 -7.57 -0.31 -0.95
CA ARG A 130 -7.79 -1.31 0.11
C ARG A 130 -8.92 -2.29 -0.23
N SER A 131 -10.07 -1.79 -0.67
CA SER A 131 -11.26 -2.61 -0.95
C SER A 131 -11.04 -3.52 -2.16
N THR A 132 -10.43 -3.00 -3.21
CA THR A 132 -10.04 -3.76 -4.40
C THR A 132 -9.06 -4.86 -4.02
N LEU A 133 -7.98 -4.55 -3.29
CA LEU A 133 -6.99 -5.55 -2.87
C LEU A 133 -7.61 -6.65 -2.00
N HIS A 134 -8.47 -6.30 -1.04
CA HIS A 134 -9.16 -7.29 -0.21
C HIS A 134 -10.12 -8.17 -1.03
N SER A 135 -10.84 -7.59 -1.98
CA SER A 135 -11.72 -8.36 -2.87
C SER A 135 -10.93 -9.32 -3.74
N TRP A 136 -9.81 -8.87 -4.32
CA TRP A 136 -8.92 -9.71 -5.11
C TRP A 136 -8.34 -10.86 -4.28
N ILE A 137 -7.83 -10.58 -3.08
CA ILE A 137 -7.30 -11.62 -2.17
C ILE A 137 -8.39 -12.64 -1.83
N ARG A 138 -9.63 -12.21 -1.59
CA ARG A 138 -10.75 -13.13 -1.32
C ARG A 138 -11.10 -14.02 -2.50
N THR A 139 -10.83 -13.57 -3.73
CA THR A 139 -11.04 -14.40 -4.92
C THR A 139 -9.90 -15.39 -5.16
N ILE A 140 -8.69 -15.17 -4.64
CA ILE A 140 -7.55 -16.06 -4.90
C ILE A 140 -7.69 -17.37 -4.11
N THR A 141 -7.54 -18.51 -4.79
CA THR A 141 -7.57 -19.82 -4.14
C THR A 141 -6.20 -20.20 -3.58
N TRP A 142 -6.17 -21.12 -2.60
CA TRP A 142 -4.91 -21.65 -2.06
C TRP A 142 -4.03 -22.28 -3.15
N ILE A 143 -4.64 -22.94 -4.14
CA ILE A 143 -3.93 -23.56 -5.26
C ILE A 143 -3.21 -22.48 -6.09
N GLU A 144 -3.91 -21.39 -6.42
CA GLU A 144 -3.31 -20.27 -7.17
C GLU A 144 -2.17 -19.62 -6.39
N MET A 145 -2.37 -19.37 -5.10
CA MET A 145 -1.33 -18.78 -4.26
C MET A 145 -0.08 -19.65 -4.22
N ARG A 146 -0.26 -20.97 -4.06
CA ARG A 146 0.83 -21.93 -4.12
C ARG A 146 1.52 -21.91 -5.48
N SER A 147 0.78 -21.86 -6.59
CA SER A 147 1.36 -21.81 -7.94
C SER A 147 2.16 -20.53 -8.18
N VAL A 148 1.66 -19.37 -7.74
CA VAL A 148 2.39 -18.09 -7.81
C VAL A 148 3.67 -18.16 -6.98
N LEU A 149 3.59 -18.66 -5.74
CA LEU A 149 4.76 -18.80 -4.86
C LEU A 149 5.81 -19.75 -5.44
N VAL A 150 5.39 -20.87 -6.04
CA VAL A 150 6.30 -21.80 -6.71
C VAL A 150 6.95 -21.15 -7.93
N LEU A 151 6.20 -20.44 -8.77
CA LEU A 151 6.75 -19.71 -9.91
C LEU A 151 7.74 -18.62 -9.49
N LEU A 152 7.42 -17.87 -8.43
CA LEU A 152 8.32 -16.87 -7.84
C LEU A 152 9.58 -17.53 -7.29
N ALA A 153 9.47 -18.67 -6.60
CA ALA A 153 10.61 -19.40 -6.10
C ALA A 153 11.48 -19.96 -7.24
N MET A 154 10.87 -20.51 -8.28
CA MET A 154 11.61 -20.97 -9.46
C MET A 154 12.37 -19.81 -10.13
N SER A 155 11.74 -18.63 -10.24
CA SER A 155 12.28 -17.48 -10.96
C SER A 155 13.29 -16.64 -10.17
N PHE A 156 13.01 -16.35 -8.90
CA PHE A 156 13.79 -15.40 -8.10
C PHE A 156 14.70 -16.08 -7.06
N LEU A 157 14.43 -17.33 -6.69
CA LEU A 157 15.26 -18.07 -5.74
C LEU A 157 16.15 -19.10 -6.44
N LEU A 158 15.59 -19.94 -7.30
CA LEU A 158 16.30 -21.06 -7.91
C LEU A 158 17.15 -20.65 -9.13
N LEU A 159 16.59 -19.85 -10.04
CA LEU A 159 17.30 -19.40 -11.24
C LEU A 159 18.68 -18.75 -10.94
N PRO A 160 18.82 -17.81 -9.99
CA PRO A 160 20.13 -17.20 -9.73
C PRO A 160 21.16 -18.15 -9.10
N ILE A 161 20.73 -19.28 -8.53
CA ILE A 161 21.61 -20.30 -7.93
C ILE A 161 22.16 -21.25 -9.00
N LEU A 162 21.46 -21.40 -10.12
CA LEU A 162 21.84 -22.33 -11.17
C LEU A 162 23.06 -21.83 -11.96
N PRO A 163 24.06 -22.70 -12.19
CA PRO A 163 25.21 -22.35 -13.01
C PRO A 163 24.75 -22.04 -14.45
N ASN A 164 25.05 -20.84 -14.92
CA ASN A 164 24.75 -20.40 -16.28
C ASN A 164 25.89 -20.74 -17.25
N HIS A 165 26.28 -22.01 -17.27
CA HIS A 165 27.25 -22.55 -18.21
C HIS A 165 26.95 -24.04 -18.45
N PRO A 166 27.32 -24.58 -19.62
CA PRO A 166 27.17 -26.00 -19.88
C PRO A 166 28.01 -26.82 -18.89
N ILE A 167 27.36 -27.80 -18.25
CA ILE A 167 28.01 -28.66 -17.24
C ILE A 167 28.40 -30.03 -17.82
N ASP A 168 28.11 -30.29 -19.10
CA ASP A 168 28.35 -31.56 -19.77
C ASP A 168 29.58 -31.53 -20.70
N PRO A 169 30.22 -32.68 -20.96
CA PRO A 169 31.36 -32.79 -21.87
C PRO A 169 31.06 -32.35 -23.30
N TRP A 170 29.80 -32.42 -23.73
CA TRP A 170 29.36 -32.04 -25.07
C TRP A 170 28.94 -30.57 -25.18
N GLN A 171 28.99 -29.80 -24.07
CA GLN A 171 28.63 -28.37 -24.02
C GLN A 171 27.18 -28.05 -24.46
N VAL A 172 26.26 -29.00 -24.33
CA VAL A 172 24.86 -28.85 -24.78
C VAL A 172 23.90 -28.55 -23.63
N LEU A 173 24.23 -28.97 -22.40
CA LEU A 173 23.34 -28.92 -21.25
C LEU A 173 23.67 -27.74 -20.34
N ASN A 174 23.02 -26.60 -20.57
CA ASN A 174 23.02 -25.46 -19.65
C ASN A 174 21.84 -25.54 -18.66
N PRO A 175 22.07 -25.78 -17.36
CA PRO A 175 21.00 -25.90 -16.36
C PRO A 175 20.12 -24.66 -16.25
N ALA A 176 20.71 -23.46 -16.37
CA ALA A 176 19.95 -22.22 -16.29
C ALA A 176 18.98 -22.06 -17.46
N GLU A 177 19.39 -22.43 -18.68
CA GLU A 177 18.52 -22.38 -19.87
C GLU A 177 17.39 -23.40 -19.82
N ILE A 178 17.68 -24.64 -19.40
CA ILE A 178 16.66 -25.68 -19.23
C ILE A 178 15.65 -25.26 -18.16
N TRP A 179 16.13 -24.66 -17.07
CA TRP A 179 15.27 -24.18 -16.00
C TRP A 179 14.41 -22.98 -16.42
N LEU A 180 14.96 -22.07 -17.23
CA LEU A 180 14.21 -20.98 -17.85
C LEU A 180 13.06 -21.51 -18.71
N LEU A 181 13.30 -22.53 -19.53
CA LEU A 181 12.25 -23.18 -20.32
C LEU A 181 11.15 -23.75 -19.41
N ALA A 182 11.52 -24.40 -18.30
CA ALA A 182 10.54 -24.92 -17.33
C ALA A 182 9.72 -23.79 -16.68
N ILE A 183 10.34 -22.68 -16.31
CA ILE A 183 9.65 -21.48 -15.80
C ILE A 183 8.69 -20.92 -16.84
N LEU A 184 9.10 -20.87 -18.12
CA LEU A 184 8.31 -20.32 -19.20
C LEU A 184 7.06 -21.19 -19.46
N VAL A 185 7.21 -22.51 -19.52
CA VAL A 185 6.09 -23.45 -19.66
C VAL A 185 5.13 -23.36 -18.47
N ALA A 186 5.65 -23.32 -17.25
CA ALA A 186 4.83 -23.18 -16.04
C ALA A 186 4.10 -21.82 -16.01
N GLY A 187 4.76 -20.74 -16.43
CA GLY A 187 4.21 -19.40 -16.53
C GLY A 187 3.08 -19.30 -17.55
N VAL A 188 3.27 -19.87 -18.74
CA VAL A 188 2.23 -19.94 -19.78
C VAL A 188 1.04 -20.78 -19.30
N SER A 189 1.29 -21.91 -18.65
CA SER A 189 0.23 -22.77 -18.09
C SER A 189 -0.59 -22.04 -17.02
N PHE A 190 0.08 -21.31 -16.13
CA PHE A 190 -0.59 -20.51 -15.10
C PHE A 190 -1.37 -19.32 -15.71
N ALA A 191 -0.78 -18.63 -16.69
CA ALA A 191 -1.47 -17.56 -17.41
C ALA A 191 -2.71 -18.08 -18.16
N GLY A 192 -2.63 -19.26 -18.77
CA GLY A 192 -3.76 -19.94 -19.40
C GLY A 192 -4.88 -20.27 -18.39
N TYR A 193 -4.53 -20.79 -17.22
CA TYR A 193 -5.48 -21.00 -16.13
C TYR A 193 -6.19 -19.70 -15.71
N VAL A 194 -5.43 -18.63 -15.50
CA VAL A 194 -5.96 -17.31 -15.12
C VAL A 194 -6.89 -16.77 -16.21
N ALA A 195 -6.52 -16.88 -17.48
CA ALA A 195 -7.35 -16.45 -18.60
C ALA A 195 -8.70 -17.21 -18.63
N VAL A 196 -8.68 -18.54 -18.50
CA VAL A 196 -9.91 -19.36 -18.44
C VAL A 196 -10.81 -18.90 -17.29
N ARG A 197 -10.21 -18.63 -16.14
CA ARG A 197 -10.92 -18.23 -14.93
C ARG A 197 -11.60 -16.86 -15.06
N PHE A 198 -10.93 -15.87 -15.65
CA PHE A 198 -11.49 -14.53 -15.84
C PHE A 198 -12.52 -14.47 -16.99
N PHE A 199 -12.34 -15.24 -18.07
CA PHE A 199 -13.19 -15.14 -19.27
C PHE A 199 -14.40 -16.09 -19.29
N GLY A 200 -14.55 -16.98 -18.30
CA GLY A 200 -15.73 -17.84 -18.16
C GLY A 200 -15.77 -19.04 -19.13
N GLY A 201 -16.28 -20.17 -18.63
CA GLY A 201 -16.08 -21.53 -19.16
C GLY A 201 -16.51 -21.86 -20.60
N ARG A 202 -17.10 -20.93 -21.37
CA ARG A 202 -17.42 -21.16 -22.80
C ARG A 202 -16.42 -20.56 -23.79
N ARG A 203 -15.64 -19.54 -23.39
CA ARG A 203 -14.57 -18.95 -24.22
C ARG A 203 -13.17 -19.29 -23.70
N GLY A 204 -13.06 -19.64 -22.42
CA GLY A 204 -11.79 -20.06 -21.80
C GLY A 204 -11.18 -21.31 -22.45
N LEU A 205 -11.99 -22.33 -22.77
CA LEU A 205 -11.51 -23.56 -23.43
C LEU A 205 -10.92 -23.30 -24.83
N ALA A 206 -11.50 -22.37 -25.60
CA ALA A 206 -10.99 -22.03 -26.93
C ALA A 206 -9.64 -21.27 -26.83
N VAL A 207 -9.48 -20.38 -25.86
CA VAL A 207 -8.23 -19.65 -25.64
C VAL A 207 -7.14 -20.56 -25.06
N ALA A 208 -7.49 -21.47 -24.14
CA ALA A 208 -6.58 -22.47 -23.60
C ALA A 208 -6.13 -23.48 -24.68
N ALA A 209 -7.01 -23.86 -25.61
CA ALA A 209 -6.67 -24.73 -26.73
C ALA A 209 -5.72 -24.06 -27.73
N ILE A 210 -5.86 -22.74 -27.98
CA ILE A 210 -4.93 -21.99 -28.85
C ILE A 210 -3.58 -21.79 -28.16
N ALA A 211 -3.58 -21.47 -26.86
CA ALA A 211 -2.34 -21.29 -26.10
C ALA A 211 -1.57 -22.62 -25.89
N GLY A 212 -2.28 -23.73 -25.69
CA GLY A 212 -1.68 -25.07 -25.56
C GLY A 212 -1.32 -25.74 -26.89
N GLY A 213 -1.88 -25.27 -28.02
CA GLY A 213 -1.55 -25.79 -29.36
C GLY A 213 -0.38 -25.08 -30.05
N LEU A 214 0.16 -24.02 -29.44
CA LEU A 214 1.33 -23.27 -29.90
C LEU A 214 2.61 -23.56 -29.09
N ALA A 215 2.52 -24.43 -28.08
CA ALA A 215 3.65 -24.97 -27.31
C ALA A 215 3.96 -26.39 -27.77
#